data_AF-A0A7K2WVT2-F1
#
_entry.id   AF-A0A7K2WVT2-F1
#
_cell.length_a   1.000
_cell.length_b   1.000
_cell.length_c   1.000
_cell.angle_alpha   90.00
_cell.angle_beta   90.00
_cell.angle_gamma   90.00
#
_symmetry.space_group_name_H-M   'P 1'
#
loop_
_entity.id
_entity.type
_entity.pdbx_description
1 polymer ?
#
loop_
_entity_poly.entity_id
_entity_poly.type
_entity_poly.pdbx_seq_one_letter_code
_entity_poly.pdbx_strand_id
1 'polypeptide(L)'
;DGRFFAAEYGRKWIKAIEVKADGTPGVIEAFPWTGTQVMDQAFGPDGALYVLDYGTGANNQALYRVEYVGGSNRNPVAKAAADK
;
A
#
# COMPACT_ATOMS: atom_id res chain seq x y z
N ASP A 1 9.23 -5.14 -10.35
CA ASP A 1 9.84 -3.88 -10.84
C ASP A 1 9.10 -3.34 -12.06
N GLY A 2 9.20 -2.03 -12.31
CA GLY A 2 8.59 -1.38 -13.48
C GLY A 2 7.15 -0.89 -13.31
N ARG A 3 6.64 -0.84 -12.07
CA ARG A 3 5.30 -0.29 -11.79
C ARG A 3 5.36 0.90 -10.87
N PHE A 4 4.65 1.95 -11.25
CA PHE A 4 4.37 3.09 -10.40
C PHE A 4 3.07 2.88 -9.64
N PHE A 5 3.10 3.11 -8.34
CA PHE A 5 1.91 3.06 -7.50
C PHE A 5 1.39 4.49 -7.37
N ALA A 6 0.32 4.79 -8.09
CA ALA A 6 -0.38 6.06 -7.95
C ALA A 6 -1.39 5.95 -6.81
N ALA A 7 -1.46 6.98 -5.97
CA ALA A 7 -2.46 7.09 -4.91
C ALA A 7 -3.29 8.36 -5.10
N GLU A 8 -4.54 8.31 -4.66
CA GLU A 8 -5.45 9.45 -4.76
C GLU A 8 -6.22 9.64 -3.45
N TYR A 9 -6.04 10.81 -2.84
CA TYR A 9 -6.56 11.16 -1.52
C TYR A 9 -8.09 11.17 -1.44
N GLY A 10 -8.78 11.86 -2.35
CA GLY A 10 -10.24 12.07 -2.28
C GLY A 10 -11.05 10.87 -2.77
N ARG A 11 -10.53 10.16 -3.78
CA ARG A 11 -11.09 8.98 -4.42
C ARG A 11 -10.64 7.68 -3.75
N LYS A 12 -9.69 7.77 -2.81
CA LYS A 12 -9.35 6.69 -1.87
C LYS A 12 -8.93 5.40 -2.59
N TRP A 13 -8.05 5.51 -3.57
CA TRP A 13 -7.54 4.36 -4.30
C TRP A 13 -6.03 4.37 -4.41
N ILE A 14 -5.48 3.18 -4.61
CA ILE A 14 -4.14 2.94 -5.13
C ILE A 14 -4.29 2.18 -6.45
N LYS A 15 -3.50 2.55 -7.45
CA LYS A 15 -3.44 1.85 -8.74
C LYS A 15 -1.99 1.55 -9.09
N ALA A 16 -1.76 0.35 -9.58
CA ALA A 16 -0.47 -0.06 -10.10
C ALA A 16 -0.44 0.21 -11.60
N ILE A 17 0.40 1.14 -12.03
CA ILE A 17 0.56 1.56 -13.42
C ILE A 17 1.85 0.97 -13.95
N GLU A 18 1.78 0.16 -14.99
CA GLU A 18 2.96 -0.25 -15.75
C GLU A 18 3.63 0.98 -16.36
N VAL A 19 4.95 1.09 -16.20
CA VAL A 19 5.77 2.08 -16.89
C VAL A 19 6.54 1.35 -17.98
N LYS A 20 6.23 1.65 -19.24
CA LYS A 20 6.90 1.03 -20.39
C LYS A 20 8.33 1.55 -20.52
N ALA A 21 9.13 0.87 -21.35
CA ALA A 21 10.53 1.23 -21.59
C ALA A 21 10.73 2.67 -22.14
N ASP A 22 9.73 3.22 -22.82
CA ASP A 22 9.72 4.60 -23.33
C ASP A 22 9.17 5.63 -22.32
N GLY A 23 8.87 5.19 -21.08
CA GLY A 23 8.30 6.02 -20.02
C GLY A 23 6.79 6.25 -20.12
N THR A 24 6.11 5.72 -21.15
CA THR A 24 4.66 5.87 -21.30
C THR A 24 3.90 4.90 -20.37
N PRO A 25 2.64 5.24 -19.97
CA PRO A 25 1.84 4.33 -19.19
C PRO A 25 1.39 3.11 -20.01
N GLY A 26 1.51 1.93 -19.40
CA GLY A 26 0.92 0.69 -19.85
C GLY A 26 -0.39 0.37 -19.14
N VAL A 27 -0.57 -0.90 -18.78
CA VAL A 27 -1.77 -1.36 -18.09
C VAL A 27 -1.90 -0.68 -16.72
N ILE A 28 -3.12 -0.24 -16.39
CA ILE A 28 -3.49 0.33 -15.10
C ILE A 28 -4.35 -0.70 -14.37
N GLU A 29 -3.82 -1.25 -13.28
CA GLU A 29 -4.50 -2.27 -12.50
C GLU A 29 -4.98 -1.72 -11.15
N ALA A 30 -6.07 -2.31 -10.67
CA ALA A 30 -6.53 -2.07 -9.31
C ALA A 30 -5.53 -2.66 -8.31
N PHE A 31 -5.16 -1.87 -7.31
CA PHE A 31 -4.51 -2.38 -6.11
C PHE A 31 -5.58 -2.65 -5.05
N PRO A 32 -5.50 -3.73 -4.26
CA PRO A 32 -6.50 -4.09 -3.27
C PRO A 32 -6.43 -3.19 -2.01
N TRP A 33 -6.50 -1.87 -2.20
CA TRP A 33 -6.55 -0.89 -1.13
C TRP A 33 -7.93 -0.85 -0.49
N THR A 34 -7.97 -0.93 0.84
CA THR A 34 -9.22 -0.89 1.62
C THR A 34 -9.23 0.23 2.68
N GLY A 35 -8.17 1.05 2.74
CA GLY A 35 -8.13 2.21 3.63
C GLY A 35 -8.85 3.42 3.04
N THR A 36 -8.51 4.61 3.54
CA THR A 36 -9.22 5.85 3.24
C THR A 36 -8.36 6.82 2.43
N GLN A 37 -7.98 7.95 3.01
CA GLN A 37 -7.36 9.09 2.34
C GLN A 37 -5.83 8.94 2.36
N VAL A 38 -5.30 8.29 1.30
CA VAL A 38 -3.86 8.06 1.15
C VAL A 38 -3.13 9.39 0.99
N MET A 39 -2.18 9.66 1.89
CA MET A 39 -1.33 10.85 1.87
C MET A 39 -0.01 10.60 1.18
N ASP A 40 0.62 9.47 1.51
CA ASP A 40 1.94 9.11 1.01
C ASP A 40 2.11 7.59 1.01
N GLN A 41 3.03 7.10 0.20
CA GLN A 41 3.42 5.70 0.15
C GLN A 41 4.87 5.51 -0.29
N ALA A 42 5.53 4.51 0.29
CA ALA A 42 6.90 4.15 -0.08
C ALA A 42 7.14 2.65 0.07
N PHE A 43 7.94 2.09 -0.83
CA PHE A 43 8.50 0.76 -0.61
C PHE A 43 9.63 0.84 0.40
N GLY A 44 9.54 0.04 1.47
CA GLY A 44 10.61 -0.11 2.43
C GLY A 44 11.75 -0.98 1.90
N PRO A 45 12.90 -1.00 2.60
CA PRO A 45 14.02 -1.87 2.25
C PRO A 45 13.70 -3.37 2.38
N ASP A 46 12.62 -3.71 3.08
CA ASP A 46 12.06 -5.06 3.20
C ASP A 46 11.13 -5.44 2.03
N GLY A 47 10.93 -4.55 1.06
CA GLY A 47 10.07 -4.77 -0.10
C GLY A 47 8.57 -4.63 0.16
N ALA A 48 8.15 -4.31 1.39
CA ALA A 48 6.76 -4.02 1.69
C ALA A 48 6.38 -2.59 1.27
N LEU A 49 5.13 -2.38 0.87
CA LEU A 49 4.59 -1.04 0.61
C LEU A 49 4.04 -0.48 1.92
N TYR A 50 4.58 0.65 2.37
CA TYR A 50 4.06 1.41 3.50
C TYR A 50 3.13 2.50 2.98
N VAL A 51 1.92 2.61 3.55
CA VAL A 51 0.91 3.58 3.13
C VAL A 51 0.45 4.40 4.34
N LEU A 52 0.61 5.71 4.26
CA LEU A 52 0.12 6.65 5.25
C LEU A 52 -1.33 7.05 4.91
N ASP A 53 -2.26 6.72 5.79
CA ASP A 53 -3.68 7.03 5.65
C ASP A 53 -4.10 8.10 6.65
N TYR A 54 -4.60 9.23 6.15
CA TYR A 54 -5.07 10.34 6.98
C TYR A 54 -6.34 10.01 7.77
N GLY A 55 -7.06 8.94 7.42
CA GLY A 55 -8.36 8.64 8.03
C GLY A 55 -9.43 9.61 7.55
N THR A 56 -10.62 9.58 8.15
CA THR A 56 -11.77 10.44 7.82
C THR A 56 -12.22 11.31 9.00
N GLY A 57 -11.36 11.47 10.01
CA GLY A 57 -11.73 12.09 11.29
C GLY A 57 -12.53 11.17 12.23
N ALA A 58 -12.69 9.89 11.86
CA ALA A 58 -13.39 8.89 12.65
C ALA A 58 -12.44 7.98 13.45
N ASN A 59 -11.25 8.50 13.79
CA ASN A 59 -10.17 7.74 14.45
C ASN A 59 -9.75 6.46 13.69
N ASN A 60 -9.76 6.54 12.36
CA ASN A 60 -9.38 5.47 11.43
C ASN A 60 -8.13 5.80 10.61
N GLN A 61 -7.38 6.84 11.01
CA GLN A 61 -6.03 7.11 10.52
C GLN A 61 -5.07 5.99 10.93
N ALA A 62 -4.14 5.62 10.03
CA ALA A 62 -3.20 4.53 10.28
C ALA A 62 -1.99 4.58 9.34
N LEU A 63 -0.94 3.83 9.73
CA LEU A 63 0.13 3.42 8.84
C LEU A 63 -0.07 1.94 8.51
N TYR A 64 -0.24 1.63 7.23
CA TYR A 64 -0.38 0.25 6.76
C TYR A 64 0.96 -0.26 6.21
N ARG A 65 1.27 -1.53 6.47
CA ARG A 65 2.35 -2.28 5.82
C ARG A 65 1.73 -3.37 4.97
N VAL A 66 1.87 -3.27 3.65
CA VAL A 66 1.31 -4.21 2.68
C VAL A 66 2.41 -5.08 2.10
N GLU A 67 2.28 -6.38 2.32
CA GLU A 67 3.22 -7.38 1.80
C GLU A 67 2.58 -8.15 0.64
N TYR A 68 3.38 -8.43 -0.39
CA TYR A 68 3.02 -9.40 -1.41
C TYR A 68 3.51 -10.79 -0.98
N VAL A 69 2.57 -11.69 -0.71
CA VAL A 69 2.85 -13.06 -0.25
C VAL A 69 2.84 -14.10 -1.37
N GLY A 70 2.66 -13.71 -2.65
CA GLY A 70 2.76 -14.57 -3.85
C GLY A 70 2.57 -16.08 -3.62
N GLY A 71 1.32 -16.57 -3.52
CA GLY A 71 1.00 -18.01 -3.34
C GLY A 71 1.55 -18.69 -2.08
N SER A 72 2.26 -17.97 -1.22
CA SER A 72 3.01 -18.47 -0.06
C SER A 72 2.21 -18.34 1.23
N ASN A 73 2.60 -19.14 2.23
CA ASN A 73 2.03 -19.10 3.57
C ASN A 73 2.23 -17.70 4.19
N ARG A 74 1.15 -17.08 4.70
CA ARG A 74 1.14 -15.72 5.24
C ARG A 74 2.15 -15.60 6.39
N ASN A 75 2.95 -14.52 6.41
CA ASN A 75 3.85 -14.22 7.53
C ASN A 75 3.06 -14.19 8.86
N PRO A 76 3.61 -14.76 9.95
CA PRO A 76 2.93 -14.80 11.23
C PRO A 76 2.65 -13.38 11.75
N VAL A 77 1.42 -13.14 12.21
CA VAL A 77 1.04 -11.87 12.85
C VAL A 77 1.68 -11.82 14.24
N ALA A 78 2.68 -10.95 14.41
CA ALA A 78 3.31 -10.72 15.69
C ALA A 78 2.29 -10.20 16.71
N LYS A 79 2.17 -10.91 17.85
CA LYS A 79 1.41 -10.45 19.02
C LYS A 79 2.40 -9.97 20.06
N ALA A 80 2.45 -8.67 20.33
CA ALA A 80 3.14 -8.14 21.50
C ALA A 80 2.14 -8.12 22.68
N ALA A 81 2.50 -8.78 23.78
CA ALA A 81 1.86 -8.61 25.08
C ALA A 81 2.85 -7.89 26.00
N ALA A 82 2.34 -6.96 26.81
CA ALA A 82 3.13 -6.30 27.85
C ALA A 82 2.81 -6.97 29.19
N ASP A 83 3.82 -7.58 29.79
CA ASP A 83 3.76 -8.14 31.13
C ASP A 83 4.26 -7.04 32.09
N LYS A 84 3.52 -6.78 33.17
CA LYS A 84 3.89 -5.78 34.18
C LYS A 84 4.94 -6.31 35.14
#